data_AF-A0AAV7RKS9-F1
#
_entry.id   AF-A0AAV7RKS9-F1
#
_cell.length_a   1.000
_cell.length_b   1.000
_cell.length_c   1.000
_cell.angle_alpha   90.00
_cell.angle_beta   90.00
_cell.angle_gamma   90.00
#
_symmetry.space_group_name_H-M   'P 1'
#
loop_
_entity.id
_entity.type
_entity.pdbx_description
1 polymer ?
#
loop_
_entity_poly.entity_id
_entity_poly.type
_entity_poly.pdbx_seq_one_letter_code
_entity_poly.pdbx_strand_id
1 'polypeptide(L)'
;MTHLQAGLSPETLEKARLELNENPDTLHQDIQEVRDMVITRPDIGFLRTDDAFILRFLRARKFNHFEAFRLLAQYFEYRQQNLDMFKNFKATDPGIKQGLKDGFPGVLSHLDHYGRKILVLFAANWDQTR
;
A
#
# COMPACT_ATOMS: atom_id res chain seq x y z
N MET A 1 -16.62 -16.04 0.42
CA MET A 1 -15.77 -14.84 0.33
C MET A 1 -14.99 -14.71 1.61
N THR A 2 -13.66 -14.65 1.53
CA THR A 2 -12.82 -14.31 2.68
C THR A 2 -13.12 -12.88 3.12
N HIS A 3 -12.94 -12.54 4.41
CA HIS A 3 -13.08 -11.15 4.89
C HIS A 3 -12.19 -10.16 4.10
N LEU A 4 -11.13 -10.66 3.45
CA LEU A 4 -10.18 -9.90 2.63
C LEU A 4 -10.75 -9.36 1.30
N GLN A 5 -11.90 -9.89 0.86
CA GLN A 5 -12.58 -9.47 -0.38
C GLN A 5 -13.95 -8.84 -0.10
N ALA A 6 -14.30 -8.63 1.17
CA ALA A 6 -15.58 -8.05 1.55
C ALA A 6 -15.76 -6.64 0.96
N GLY A 7 -16.91 -6.40 0.32
CA GLY A 7 -17.28 -5.10 -0.25
C GLY A 7 -16.78 -4.83 -1.67
N LEU A 8 -16.11 -5.78 -2.33
CA LEU A 8 -15.72 -5.66 -3.74
C LEU A 8 -16.89 -6.02 -4.66
N SER A 9 -17.05 -5.26 -5.75
CA SER A 9 -18.04 -5.56 -6.79
C SER A 9 -17.63 -6.79 -7.61
N PRO A 10 -18.57 -7.51 -8.25
CA PRO A 10 -18.25 -8.63 -9.14
C PRO A 10 -17.27 -8.25 -10.25
N GLU A 11 -17.41 -7.06 -10.83
CA GLU A 11 -16.53 -6.54 -11.88
C GLU A 11 -15.11 -6.32 -11.34
N THR A 12 -14.98 -5.85 -10.10
CA THR A 12 -13.68 -5.65 -9.46
C THR A 12 -12.99 -6.99 -9.16
N LEU A 13 -13.75 -7.99 -8.71
CA LEU A 13 -13.25 -9.35 -8.48
C LEU A 13 -12.79 -9.99 -9.78
N GLU A 14 -13.57 -9.86 -10.86
CA GLU A 14 -13.20 -10.40 -12.16
C GLU A 14 -11.97 -9.69 -12.75
N LYS A 15 -11.89 -8.36 -12.59
CA LYS A 15 -10.69 -7.60 -12.96
C LYS A 15 -9.46 -8.08 -12.19
N ALA A 16 -9.56 -8.32 -10.88
CA ALA A 16 -8.46 -8.84 -10.08
C ALA A 16 -8.02 -10.24 -10.54
N ARG A 17 -8.98 -11.12 -10.85
CA ARG A 17 -8.70 -12.45 -11.41
C ARG A 17 -7.96 -12.38 -12.74
N LEU A 18 -8.43 -11.53 -13.66
CA LEU A 18 -7.89 -11.39 -15.02
C LEU A 18 -6.53 -10.66 -15.07
N GLU A 19 -6.39 -9.57 -14.31
CA GLU A 19 -5.22 -8.69 -14.43
C GLU A 19 -4.12 -8.99 -13.41
N LEU A 20 -4.49 -9.55 -12.25
CA LEU A 20 -3.59 -9.76 -11.12
C LEU A 20 -3.35 -11.24 -10.82
N ASN A 21 -4.05 -12.17 -11.47
CA ASN A 21 -4.05 -13.61 -11.15
C ASN A 21 -4.53 -13.90 -9.71
N GLU A 22 -5.37 -13.04 -9.14
CA GLU A 22 -5.92 -13.27 -7.80
C GLU A 22 -6.90 -14.45 -7.84
N ASN A 23 -6.57 -15.53 -7.13
CA ASN A 23 -7.44 -16.69 -6.98
C ASN A 23 -7.99 -16.77 -5.54
N PRO A 24 -9.30 -16.66 -5.32
CA PRO A 24 -9.91 -16.76 -4.00
C PRO A 24 -9.60 -18.07 -3.26
N ASP A 25 -9.39 -19.17 -3.99
CA ASP A 25 -9.19 -20.50 -3.42
C ASP A 25 -7.76 -20.69 -2.86
N THR A 26 -6.77 -19.98 -3.43
CA THR A 26 -5.36 -20.05 -3.00
C THR A 26 -4.91 -18.85 -2.17
N LEU A 27 -5.78 -17.84 -1.99
CA LEU A 27 -5.42 -16.54 -1.43
C LEU A 27 -4.65 -16.61 -0.10
N HIS A 28 -5.08 -17.47 0.83
CA HIS A 28 -4.40 -17.64 2.11
C HIS A 28 -3.02 -18.30 1.98
N GLN A 29 -2.88 -19.25 1.05
CA GLN A 29 -1.61 -19.88 0.75
C GLN A 29 -0.64 -18.88 0.10
N ASP A 30 -1.12 -18.08 -0.86
CA ASP A 30 -0.31 -17.04 -1.52
C ASP A 30 0.24 -16.01 -0.50
N ILE A 31 -0.59 -15.62 0.48
CA ILE A 31 -0.18 -14.76 1.58
C ILE A 31 0.88 -15.43 2.46
N GLN A 32 0.69 -16.71 2.79
CA GLN A 32 1.61 -17.45 3.63
C GLN A 32 2.99 -17.61 2.98
N GLU A 33 3.04 -17.91 1.67
CA GLU A 33 4.31 -18.02 0.95
C GLU A 33 5.13 -16.73 0.99
N VAL A 34 4.48 -15.56 0.88
CA VAL A 34 5.18 -14.27 1.04
C VAL A 34 5.65 -14.05 2.47
N ARG A 35 4.84 -14.46 3.46
CA ARG A 35 5.18 -14.35 4.88
C ARG A 35 6.39 -15.21 5.25
N ASP A 36 6.47 -16.42 4.71
CA ASP A 36 7.55 -17.36 4.98
C ASP A 36 8.90 -16.83 4.49
N MET A 37 8.93 -15.97 3.46
CA MET A 37 10.17 -15.36 2.99
C MET A 37 10.73 -14.29 3.95
N VAL A 38 9.96 -13.79 4.93
CA VAL A 38 10.40 -12.75 5.89
C VAL A 38 11.64 -13.19 6.67
N ILE A 39 11.75 -14.47 7.03
CA ILE A 39 12.92 -14.99 7.77
C ILE A 39 14.23 -14.87 7.00
N THR A 40 14.18 -14.70 5.67
CA THR A 40 15.36 -14.60 4.81
C THR A 40 16.03 -13.21 4.87
N ARG A 41 15.38 -12.21 5.47
CA ARG A 41 15.89 -10.84 5.64
C ARG A 41 15.87 -10.40 7.10
N PRO A 42 16.68 -11.02 7.98
CA PRO A 42 16.71 -10.69 9.42
C PRO A 42 17.22 -9.27 9.71
N ASP A 43 17.82 -8.61 8.72
CA ASP A 43 18.31 -7.23 8.79
C ASP A 43 17.20 -6.16 8.70
N ILE A 44 16.00 -6.56 8.25
CA ILE A 44 14.84 -5.66 8.09
C ILE A 44 13.85 -5.85 9.25
N GLY A 45 13.45 -4.75 9.88
CA GLY A 45 12.35 -4.73 10.85
C GLY A 45 10.96 -4.79 10.19
N PHE A 46 10.44 -5.98 9.92
CA PHE A 46 9.09 -6.17 9.39
C PHE A 46 8.02 -5.94 10.47
N LEU A 47 7.57 -4.69 10.62
CA LEU A 47 6.64 -4.29 11.69
C LEU A 47 5.19 -4.76 11.49
N ARG A 48 4.82 -5.22 10.28
CA ARG A 48 3.45 -5.62 9.95
C ARG A 48 3.41 -6.66 8.82
N THR A 49 2.74 -7.78 9.08
CA THR A 49 2.65 -8.95 8.17
C THR A 49 1.28 -9.65 8.19
N ASP A 50 0.22 -8.97 8.65
CA ASP A 50 -1.15 -9.49 8.57
C ASP A 50 -1.61 -9.64 7.12
N ASP A 51 -2.59 -10.53 6.90
CA ASP A 51 -3.11 -10.92 5.59
C ASP A 51 -3.47 -9.71 4.72
N ALA A 52 -4.24 -8.77 5.25
CA ALA A 52 -4.68 -7.58 4.51
C ALA A 52 -3.52 -6.65 4.14
N PHE A 53 -2.41 -6.69 4.88
CA PHE A 53 -1.21 -5.92 4.57
C PHE A 53 -0.40 -6.58 3.47
N ILE A 54 -0.10 -7.88 3.59
CA ILE A 54 0.64 -8.65 2.58
C ILE A 54 -0.10 -8.66 1.24
N LEU A 55 -1.43 -8.79 1.26
CA LEU A 55 -2.26 -8.81 0.07
C LEU A 55 -2.08 -7.57 -0.83
N ARG A 56 -1.73 -6.41 -0.25
CA ARG A 56 -1.42 -5.19 -1.02
C ARG A 56 -0.23 -5.40 -1.95
N PHE A 57 0.78 -6.10 -1.48
CA PHE A 57 2.03 -6.36 -2.21
C PHE A 57 1.83 -7.44 -3.27
N LEU A 58 1.08 -8.50 -2.94
CA LEU A 58 0.66 -9.53 -3.91
C LEU A 58 -0.11 -8.90 -5.08
N ARG A 59 -1.15 -8.10 -4.79
CA ARG A 59 -1.92 -7.39 -5.82
C ARG A 59 -1.05 -6.44 -6.65
N ALA A 60 -0.15 -5.68 -6.01
CA ALA A 60 0.77 -4.77 -6.70
C ALA A 60 1.80 -5.50 -7.60
N ARG A 61 1.98 -6.81 -7.44
CA ARG A 61 2.91 -7.64 -8.20
C ARG A 61 2.22 -8.81 -8.90
N LYS A 62 0.91 -8.72 -9.15
CA LYS A 62 0.12 -9.70 -9.90
C LYS A 62 0.33 -11.14 -9.39
N PHE A 63 0.37 -11.27 -8.06
CA PHE A 63 0.55 -12.54 -7.36
C PHE A 63 1.88 -13.25 -7.66
N ASN A 64 2.89 -12.54 -8.15
CA ASN A 64 4.26 -13.04 -8.12
C ASN A 64 4.82 -12.90 -6.70
N HIS A 65 4.95 -14.03 -5.99
CA HIS A 65 5.32 -14.06 -4.57
C HIS A 65 6.70 -13.46 -4.31
N PHE A 66 7.69 -13.81 -5.13
CA PHE A 66 9.06 -13.29 -4.97
C PHE A 66 9.12 -11.77 -5.16
N GLU A 67 8.47 -11.26 -6.21
CA GLU A 67 8.41 -9.82 -6.46
C GLU A 67 7.59 -9.07 -5.40
N ALA A 68 6.52 -9.69 -4.89
CA ALA A 68 5.73 -9.15 -3.78
C ALA A 68 6.58 -9.06 -2.50
N PHE A 69 7.33 -10.10 -2.17
CA PHE A 69 8.26 -10.08 -1.04
C PHE A 69 9.37 -9.04 -1.22
N ARG A 70 9.97 -8.95 -2.42
CA ARG A 70 10.97 -7.94 -2.74
C ARG A 70 10.44 -6.52 -2.51
N LEU A 71 9.21 -6.23 -2.93
CA LEU A 71 8.55 -4.94 -2.67
C LEU A 71 8.25 -4.72 -1.17
N LEU A 72 7.81 -5.75 -0.45
CA LEU A 72 7.55 -5.70 1.00
C LEU A 72 8.83 -5.39 1.78
N ALA A 73 9.94 -6.05 1.45
CA ALA A 73 11.24 -5.81 2.05
C ALA A 73 11.69 -4.36 1.81
N GLN A 74 11.65 -3.89 0.56
CA GLN A 74 12.01 -2.51 0.21
C GLN A 74 11.14 -1.47 0.95
N TYR A 75 9.85 -1.75 1.13
CA TYR A 75 8.94 -0.85 1.85
C TYR A 75 9.36 -0.62 3.32
N PHE A 76 9.81 -1.66 4.01
CA PHE A 76 10.27 -1.56 5.40
C PHE A 76 11.72 -1.07 5.49
N GLU A 77 12.60 -1.54 4.61
CA GLU A 77 13.98 -1.07 4.50
C GLU A 77 14.03 0.45 4.30
N TYR A 78 13.22 0.99 3.39
CA TYR A 78 13.11 2.44 3.18
C TYR A 78 12.69 3.18 4.46
N ARG A 79 11.77 2.64 5.25
CA ARG A 79 11.35 3.26 6.52
C ARG A 79 12.44 3.21 7.59
N GLN A 80 13.16 2.09 7.67
CA GLN A 80 14.27 1.91 8.60
C GLN A 80 15.45 2.82 8.26
N GLN A 81 15.67 3.11 6.98
CA GLN A 81 16.73 4.02 6.53
C GLN A 81 16.35 5.51 6.66
N ASN A 82 15.06 5.83 6.70
CA ASN A 82 14.55 7.21 6.74
C ASN A 82 13.73 7.48 8.01
N LEU A 83 14.26 7.11 9.19
CA LEU A 83 13.54 7.21 10.46
C LEU A 83 13.11 8.63 10.81
N ASP A 84 13.87 9.62 10.40
CA ASP A 84 13.58 11.05 10.55
C ASP A 84 12.21 11.42 9.92
N MET A 85 11.80 10.73 8.85
CA MET A 85 10.48 10.89 8.23
C MET A 85 9.39 10.07 8.92
N PHE A 86 9.72 8.90 9.49
CA PHE A 86 8.71 7.89 9.88
C PHE A 86 8.56 7.63 11.40
N LYS A 87 9.55 7.98 12.24
CA LYS A 87 9.60 7.61 13.67
C LYS A 87 8.42 8.14 14.49
N ASN A 88 7.89 9.31 14.12
CA ASN A 88 6.74 9.94 14.77
C ASN A 88 5.64 10.33 13.77
N PHE A 89 5.53 9.60 12.66
CA PHE A 89 4.58 9.91 11.59
C PHE A 89 3.13 9.66 12.03
N LYS A 90 2.44 10.72 12.45
CA LYS A 90 1.06 10.69 12.92
C LYS A 90 0.23 11.68 12.12
N ALA A 91 -0.98 11.28 11.72
CA ALA A 91 -1.92 12.18 11.04
C ALA A 91 -2.32 13.40 11.90
N THR A 92 -2.09 13.34 13.21
CA THR A 92 -2.33 14.44 14.15
C THR A 92 -1.16 15.41 14.25
N ASP A 93 -0.02 15.14 13.60
CA ASP A 93 1.09 16.08 13.52
C ASP A 93 0.60 17.42 12.93
N PRO A 94 0.89 18.57 13.56
CA PRO A 94 0.40 19.87 13.09
C PRO A 94 0.83 20.19 11.65
N GLY A 95 2.06 19.86 11.26
CA GLY A 95 2.57 20.11 9.91
C GLY A 95 1.87 19.26 8.87
N ILE A 96 1.69 17.96 9.13
CA ILE A 96 0.92 17.07 8.25
C ILE A 96 -0.52 17.55 8.13
N LYS A 97 -1.17 17.86 9.25
CA LYS A 97 -2.57 18.30 9.27
C LYS A 97 -2.75 19.63 8.51
N GLN A 98 -1.81 20.55 8.66
CA GLN A 98 -1.85 21.84 7.97
C GLN A 98 -1.63 21.64 6.46
N GLY A 99 -0.60 20.89 6.05
CA GLY A 99 -0.37 20.57 4.64
C GLY A 99 -1.59 19.92 3.96
N LEU A 100 -2.26 18.98 4.65
CA LEU A 100 -3.49 18.37 4.14
C LEU A 100 -4.66 19.37 4.03
N LYS A 101 -4.81 20.31 4.98
CA LYS A 101 -5.82 21.38 4.90
C LYS A 101 -5.55 22.35 3.77
N ASP A 102 -4.28 22.61 3.48
CA ASP A 102 -3.83 23.46 2.38
C ASP A 102 -3.91 22.75 1.03
N GLY A 103 -4.31 21.48 1.00
CA GLY A 103 -4.49 20.70 -0.22
C GLY A 103 -3.19 20.10 -0.76
N PHE A 104 -2.23 19.77 0.12
CA PHE A 104 -0.93 19.22 -0.24
C PHE A 104 -0.66 17.84 0.40
N PRO A 105 -0.80 16.73 -0.35
CA PRO A 105 -1.56 16.64 -1.60
C PRO A 105 -3.07 16.74 -1.36
N GLY A 106 -3.79 17.21 -2.36
CA GLY A 106 -5.24 17.13 -2.43
C GLY A 106 -5.68 15.74 -2.92
N VAL A 107 -6.85 15.28 -2.46
CA VAL A 107 -7.47 14.04 -2.93
C VAL A 107 -8.89 14.38 -3.37
N LEU A 108 -9.23 14.09 -4.63
CA LEU A 108 -10.61 14.32 -5.10
C LEU A 108 -11.58 13.32 -4.44
N SER A 109 -12.80 13.78 -4.18
CA SER A 109 -13.87 12.96 -3.60
C SER A 109 -14.30 11.83 -4.53
N HIS A 110 -14.30 12.09 -5.83
CA HIS A 110 -14.65 11.13 -6.87
C HIS A 110 -13.43 10.35 -7.36
N LEU A 111 -13.68 9.11 -7.79
CA LEU A 111 -12.72 8.30 -8.52
C LEU A 111 -12.73 8.70 -10.00
N ASP A 112 -11.69 8.38 -10.74
CA ASP A 112 -11.77 8.44 -12.20
C ASP A 112 -12.61 7.30 -12.78
N HIS A 113 -12.78 7.27 -14.10
CA HIS A 113 -13.58 6.26 -14.79
C HIS A 113 -12.99 4.84 -14.73
N TYR A 114 -11.76 4.67 -14.23
CA TYR A 114 -11.15 3.37 -13.94
C TYR A 114 -11.21 2.99 -12.46
N GLY A 115 -11.86 3.81 -11.61
CA GLY A 115 -11.96 3.58 -10.17
C GLY A 115 -10.69 3.98 -9.39
N ARG A 116 -9.79 4.76 -9.99
CA ARG A 116 -8.53 5.17 -9.34
C ARG A 116 -8.75 6.42 -8.48
N LYS A 117 -8.04 6.51 -7.35
CA LYS A 117 -7.97 7.74 -6.55
C LYS A 117 -7.15 8.79 -7.31
N ILE A 118 -7.65 10.02 -7.33
CA ILE A 118 -7.00 11.15 -8.00
C ILE A 118 -6.31 12.01 -6.94
N LEU A 119 -4.97 12.01 -6.98
CA LEU A 119 -4.10 12.87 -6.18
C LEU A 119 -3.77 14.13 -7.00
N VAL A 120 -3.86 15.30 -6.38
CA VAL A 120 -3.54 16.58 -7.02
C VAL A 120 -2.49 17.31 -6.21
N LEU A 121 -1.50 17.86 -6.91
CA LEU A 121 -0.44 18.69 -6.34
C LEU A 121 -0.42 20.02 -7.10
N PHE A 122 -0.71 21.11 -6.41
CA PHE A 122 -0.58 22.45 -6.97
C PHE A 122 0.77 23.03 -6.56
N ALA A 123 1.72 23.05 -7.50
CA ALA A 123 3.04 23.61 -7.25
C ALA A 123 3.07 25.16 -7.33
N ALA A 124 2.02 25.77 -7.87
CA ALA A 124 1.90 27.22 -7.95
C ALA A 124 1.90 27.82 -6.54
N ASN A 125 2.75 28.82 -6.31
CA ASN A 125 2.92 29.50 -5.03
C ASN A 125 3.38 28.60 -3.87
N TRP A 126 3.99 27.45 -4.17
CA TRP A 126 4.60 26.63 -3.12
C TRP A 126 5.85 27.35 -2.57
N ASP A 127 5.73 27.84 -1.34
CA ASP A 127 6.81 28.47 -0.59
C ASP A 127 7.43 27.45 0.37
N GLN A 128 8.68 27.07 0.10
CA GLN A 128 9.43 26.11 0.93
C GLN A 128 10.06 26.75 2.17
N THR A 129 9.90 28.06 2.35
CA THR A 129 10.47 28.83 3.49
C THR A 129 9.46 29.12 4.59
N ARG A 130 8.18 28.78 4.37
CA ARG A 130 7.09 28.94 5.35
C ARG A 130 6.88 27.71 6.20
#